data_AF-A0A9J6CUX9-F1
#
_entry.id   AF-A0A9J6CUX9-F1
#
_cell.length_a   1.000
_cell.length_b   1.000
_cell.length_c   1.000
_cell.angle_alpha   90.00
_cell.angle_beta   90.00
_cell.angle_gamma   90.00
#
_symmetry.space_group_name_H-M   'P 1'
#
loop_
_entity.id
_entity.type
_entity.pdbx_description
1 polymer ?
#
loop_
_entity_poly.entity_id
_entity_poly.type
_entity_poly.pdbx_seq_one_letter_code
_entity_poly.pdbx_strand_id
1 'polypeptide(L)'
;MPCKCCVPRCRGNYTVDTKVHVFKFPRDQTLRNAWIRAVPREDLSVTENSRVCELHFREENIIREASHTDVTTGRTITVPLSHVRLRPDAVPSKFPSFPRIQSSREFKEVAHIVPVHRLDAEFLHKMLKNVICGLEKIGYRVVCVVSDNNSVNRKAMSHFESTPSNRIVYQHPSDPARPLFFVIDPVHILKCIRNNWINQKNDQVCFYFPEMQTDAAQSERMQTASFSTIRDLHSKECDQLLKYGYGLSRKALYPSNIERQNVKLDLLLLLLKWLDEWKNKGCICWPTKSHLTSTPVRTVTQANQC
;
A
#
# COMPACT_ATOMS: atom_id res chain seq x y z
N MET A 1 -32.70 -24.67 -3.55
CA MET A 1 -31.76 -23.81 -4.29
C MET A 1 -30.38 -24.45 -4.27
N PRO A 2 -29.64 -24.50 -5.40
CA PRO A 2 -28.29 -25.07 -5.41
C PRO A 2 -27.36 -24.25 -4.52
N CYS A 3 -26.51 -24.92 -3.74
CA CYS A 3 -25.55 -24.23 -2.89
C CYS A 3 -24.47 -23.58 -3.77
N LYS A 4 -24.33 -22.26 -3.63
CA LYS A 4 -23.33 -21.44 -4.34
C LYS A 4 -21.95 -21.63 -3.73
N CYS A 5 -20.91 -21.53 -4.56
CA CYS A 5 -19.53 -21.54 -4.08
C CYS A 5 -19.23 -20.29 -3.24
N CYS A 6 -18.55 -20.44 -2.10
CA CYS A 6 -18.18 -19.34 -1.21
C CYS A 6 -16.85 -18.65 -1.58
N VAL A 7 -16.12 -19.18 -2.58
CA VAL A 7 -14.87 -18.59 -3.07
C VAL A 7 -15.17 -17.29 -3.81
N PRO A 8 -14.46 -16.18 -3.52
CA PRO A 8 -14.74 -14.90 -4.17
C PRO A 8 -14.61 -14.99 -5.69
N ARG A 9 -15.50 -14.30 -6.41
CA ARG A 9 -15.56 -14.26 -7.88
C ARG A 9 -15.77 -15.62 -8.57
N CYS A 10 -15.96 -16.71 -7.82
CA CYS A 10 -16.41 -17.97 -8.39
C CYS A 10 -17.91 -17.92 -8.69
N ARG A 11 -18.29 -18.25 -9.93
CA ARG A 11 -19.69 -18.31 -10.37
C ARG A 11 -20.27 -19.73 -10.43
N GLY A 12 -19.59 -20.71 -9.83
CA GLY A 12 -20.09 -22.10 -9.76
C GLY A 12 -21.44 -22.20 -9.05
N ASN A 13 -22.43 -22.82 -9.70
CA ASN A 13 -23.82 -22.94 -9.25
C ASN A 13 -24.58 -21.61 -9.08
N TYR A 14 -24.17 -20.53 -9.77
CA TYR A 14 -24.93 -19.28 -9.82
C TYR A 14 -26.00 -19.27 -10.93
N THR A 15 -25.75 -19.98 -12.04
CA THR A 15 -26.69 -20.15 -13.15
C THR A 15 -27.06 -21.62 -13.34
N VAL A 16 -28.16 -21.88 -14.04
CA VAL A 16 -28.64 -23.25 -14.31
C VAL A 16 -27.65 -24.04 -15.18
N ASP A 17 -26.95 -23.35 -16.08
CA ASP A 17 -26.02 -23.95 -17.05
C ASP A 17 -24.66 -24.33 -16.46
N THR A 18 -24.29 -23.79 -15.29
CA THR A 18 -22.98 -24.01 -14.65
C THR A 18 -23.10 -24.83 -13.37
N LYS A 19 -23.72 -26.03 -13.49
CA LYS A 19 -23.81 -26.99 -12.39
C LYS A 19 -22.46 -27.64 -12.15
N VAL A 20 -21.88 -27.38 -10.97
CA VAL A 20 -20.62 -27.94 -10.49
C VAL A 20 -20.84 -28.65 -9.16
N HIS A 21 -20.06 -29.70 -8.90
CA HIS A 21 -20.08 -30.36 -7.60
C HIS A 21 -19.54 -29.43 -6.52
N VAL A 22 -20.20 -29.42 -5.37
CA VAL A 22 -19.87 -28.55 -4.23
C VAL A 22 -19.69 -29.40 -2.97
N PHE A 23 -18.66 -29.07 -2.21
CA PHE A 23 -18.24 -29.82 -1.03
C PHE A 23 -18.45 -28.99 0.24
N LYS A 24 -18.86 -29.67 1.32
CA LYS A 24 -18.96 -29.08 2.67
C LYS A 24 -17.56 -28.92 3.26
N PHE A 25 -17.40 -27.93 4.12
CA PHE A 25 -16.20 -27.85 4.96
C PHE A 25 -16.09 -29.11 5.83
N PRO A 26 -14.89 -29.68 5.99
CA PRO A 26 -14.65 -30.84 6.85
C PRO A 26 -15.11 -30.61 8.30
N ARG A 27 -15.46 -31.72 8.97
CA ARG A 27 -15.69 -31.75 10.42
C ARG A 27 -14.38 -31.71 11.20
N ASP A 28 -13.32 -32.30 10.64
CA ASP A 28 -11.98 -32.23 11.23
C ASP A 28 -11.49 -30.77 11.27
N GLN A 29 -11.14 -30.31 12.47
CA GLN A 29 -10.82 -28.91 12.71
C GLN A 29 -9.52 -28.49 12.00
N THR A 30 -8.55 -29.39 11.90
CA THR A 30 -7.25 -29.13 11.27
C THR A 30 -7.41 -28.92 9.77
N LEU A 31 -8.09 -29.84 9.10
CA LEU A 31 -8.38 -29.76 7.67
C LEU A 31 -9.34 -28.60 7.36
N ARG A 32 -10.35 -28.38 8.20
CA ARG A 32 -11.24 -27.21 8.10
C ARG A 32 -10.46 -25.89 8.14
N ASN A 33 -9.53 -25.75 9.08
CA ASN A 33 -8.67 -24.57 9.18
C ASN A 33 -7.71 -24.45 7.97
N ALA A 34 -7.25 -25.58 7.41
CA ALA A 34 -6.47 -25.57 6.17
C ALA A 34 -7.28 -25.04 4.99
N TRP A 35 -8.56 -25.43 4.87
CA TRP A 35 -9.46 -24.91 3.83
C TRP A 35 -9.75 -23.42 4.01
N ILE A 36 -9.99 -22.96 5.25
CA ILE A 36 -10.21 -21.53 5.53
C ILE A 36 -9.00 -20.71 5.11
N ARG A 37 -7.78 -21.16 5.46
CA ARG A 37 -6.53 -20.49 5.07
C ARG A 37 -6.28 -20.52 3.57
N ALA A 38 -6.72 -21.57 2.88
CA ALA A 38 -6.51 -21.71 1.45
C ALA A 38 -7.45 -20.83 0.62
N VAL A 39 -8.66 -20.55 1.11
CA VAL A 39 -9.60 -19.66 0.41
C VAL A 39 -9.12 -18.20 0.56
N PRO A 40 -8.89 -17.47 -0.54
CA PRO A 40 -8.36 -16.10 -0.50
C PRO A 40 -9.47 -15.08 -0.15
N ARG A 41 -9.94 -15.11 1.10
CA ARG A 41 -10.97 -14.20 1.65
C ARG A 41 -10.72 -13.94 3.14
N GLU A 42 -10.40 -12.70 3.49
CA GLU A 42 -10.09 -12.29 4.87
C GLU A 42 -11.31 -12.40 5.81
N ASP A 43 -12.48 -11.91 5.38
CA ASP A 43 -13.71 -11.93 6.18
C ASP A 43 -14.57 -13.19 5.95
N LEU A 44 -13.94 -14.35 5.75
CA LEU A 44 -14.70 -15.59 5.51
C LEU A 44 -15.29 -16.14 6.82
N SER A 45 -16.55 -15.82 7.10
CA SER A 45 -17.34 -16.52 8.11
C SER A 45 -17.89 -17.84 7.54
N VAL A 46 -17.29 -18.97 7.93
CA VAL A 46 -17.75 -20.29 7.50
C VAL A 46 -19.01 -20.67 8.27
N THR A 47 -20.16 -20.62 7.59
CA THR A 47 -21.45 -21.10 8.09
C THR A 47 -21.71 -22.55 7.67
N GLU A 48 -22.76 -23.17 8.18
CA GLU A 48 -23.19 -24.51 7.77
C GLU A 48 -23.55 -24.63 6.29
N ASN A 49 -23.82 -23.51 5.61
CA ASN A 49 -24.16 -23.45 4.20
C ASN A 49 -22.98 -23.11 3.30
N SER A 50 -21.80 -22.78 3.86
CA SER A 50 -20.60 -22.48 3.09
C SER A 50 -20.10 -23.74 2.36
N ARG A 51 -19.88 -23.63 1.05
CA ARG A 51 -19.38 -24.72 0.19
C ARG A 51 -18.29 -24.25 -0.75
N VAL A 52 -17.37 -25.14 -1.10
CA VAL A 52 -16.34 -24.91 -2.13
C VAL A 52 -16.61 -25.86 -3.30
N CYS A 53 -16.61 -25.36 -4.54
CA CYS A 53 -16.84 -26.19 -5.73
C CYS A 53 -15.58 -26.93 -6.21
N GLU A 54 -15.79 -27.97 -7.01
CA GLU A 54 -14.74 -28.84 -7.56
C GLU A 54 -13.67 -28.11 -8.39
N LEU A 55 -14.02 -26.98 -9.01
CA LEU A 55 -13.07 -26.13 -9.75
C LEU A 55 -11.87 -25.66 -8.91
N HIS A 56 -12.00 -25.67 -7.58
CA HIS A 56 -10.93 -25.27 -6.66
C HIS A 56 -10.04 -26.43 -6.19
N PHE A 57 -10.34 -27.66 -6.61
CA PHE A 57 -9.56 -28.85 -6.27
C PHE A 57 -8.82 -29.38 -7.50
N ARG A 58 -7.72 -30.09 -7.26
CA ARG A 58 -7.05 -30.88 -8.30
C ARG A 58 -7.89 -32.11 -8.62
N GLU A 59 -7.90 -32.53 -9.88
CA GLU A 59 -8.73 -33.66 -10.32
C GLU A 59 -8.35 -34.95 -9.60
N GLU A 60 -7.05 -35.13 -9.30
CA GLU A 60 -6.52 -36.25 -8.50
C GLU A 60 -7.16 -36.37 -7.10
N ASN A 61 -7.64 -35.26 -6.54
CA ASN A 61 -8.25 -35.20 -5.22
C ASN A 61 -9.77 -35.43 -5.24
N ILE A 62 -10.36 -35.56 -6.43
CA ILE A 62 -11.79 -35.74 -6.64
C ILE A 62 -12.05 -37.21 -6.97
N ILE A 63 -12.86 -37.87 -6.15
CA ILE A 63 -13.24 -39.27 -6.31
C ILE A 63 -14.62 -39.30 -6.97
N ARG A 64 -14.66 -39.73 -8.23
CA ARG A 64 -15.90 -39.88 -9.03
C ARG A 64 -16.36 -41.33 -9.15
N GLU A 65 -15.48 -42.28 -8.90
CA GLU A 65 -15.74 -43.71 -9.08
C GLU A 65 -15.32 -44.49 -7.82
N ALA A 66 -15.98 -45.61 -7.58
CA ALA A 66 -15.60 -46.57 -6.55
C ALA A 66 -15.30 -47.91 -7.21
N SER A 67 -14.13 -48.48 -6.91
CA SER A 67 -13.73 -49.81 -7.36
C SER A 67 -13.76 -50.78 -6.19
N HIS A 68 -14.39 -51.94 -6.39
CA HIS A 68 -14.33 -53.06 -5.45
C HIS A 68 -13.79 -54.29 -6.17
N THR A 69 -12.76 -54.91 -5.60
CA THR A 69 -12.18 -56.14 -6.13
C THR A 69 -12.72 -57.32 -5.33
N ASP A 70 -13.41 -58.21 -6.03
CA ASP A 70 -13.87 -59.47 -5.45
C ASP A 70 -12.69 -60.41 -5.24
N VAL A 71 -12.47 -60.78 -3.98
CA VAL A 71 -11.30 -61.55 -3.52
C VAL A 71 -11.31 -62.98 -4.06
N THR A 72 -12.48 -63.49 -4.46
CA THR A 72 -12.65 -64.87 -4.92
C THR A 72 -12.48 -65.02 -6.43
N THR A 73 -12.83 -63.98 -7.21
CA THR A 73 -12.80 -64.02 -8.69
C THR A 73 -11.71 -63.14 -9.30
N GLY A 74 -11.04 -62.29 -8.51
CA GLY A 74 -10.02 -61.35 -8.97
C GLY A 74 -10.56 -60.23 -9.87
N ARG A 75 -11.88 -60.15 -10.05
CA ARG A 75 -12.53 -59.13 -10.89
C ARG A 75 -12.73 -57.84 -10.10
N THR A 76 -12.29 -56.73 -10.69
CA THR A 76 -12.53 -55.39 -10.15
C THR A 76 -13.76 -54.78 -10.82
N ILE A 77 -14.78 -54.46 -10.02
CA ILE A 77 -15.98 -53.77 -10.46
C ILE A 77 -15.80 -52.28 -10.13
N THR A 78 -15.81 -51.44 -11.16
CA THR A 78 -15.77 -49.98 -11.01
C THR A 78 -17.14 -49.39 -11.32
N VAL A 79 -17.69 -48.63 -10.37
CA VAL A 79 -18.99 -47.96 -10.51
C VAL A 79 -18.85 -46.45 -10.33
N PRO A 80 -19.50 -45.63 -11.17
CA PRO A 80 -19.60 -44.20 -10.95
C PRO A 80 -20.37 -43.88 -9.66
N LEU A 81 -19.86 -42.94 -8.86
CA LEU A 81 -20.52 -42.48 -7.65
C LEU A 81 -21.62 -41.46 -7.99
N SER A 82 -22.82 -41.67 -7.45
CA SER A 82 -23.92 -40.71 -7.52
C SER A 82 -23.58 -39.36 -6.83
N HIS A 83 -22.74 -39.41 -5.79
CA HIS A 83 -22.21 -38.25 -5.09
C HIS A 83 -20.68 -38.26 -5.13
N VAL A 84 -20.11 -37.32 -5.88
CA VAL A 84 -18.67 -37.08 -5.94
C VAL A 84 -18.14 -36.75 -4.55
N ARG A 85 -16.96 -37.30 -4.20
CA ARG A 85 -16.31 -37.12 -2.90
C ARG A 85 -14.91 -36.55 -3.08
N LEU A 86 -14.34 -36.01 -2.02
CA LEU A 86 -12.93 -35.61 -1.97
C LEU A 86 -12.12 -36.66 -1.22
N ARG A 87 -10.82 -36.75 -1.52
CA ARG A 87 -9.87 -37.48 -0.69
C ARG A 87 -9.84 -36.91 0.74
N PRO A 88 -9.53 -37.74 1.75
CA PRO A 88 -9.56 -37.32 3.16
C PRO A 88 -8.65 -36.14 3.50
N ASP A 89 -7.58 -35.92 2.73
CA ASP A 89 -6.55 -34.90 2.90
C ASP A 89 -6.65 -33.76 1.86
N ALA A 90 -7.67 -33.79 1.00
CA ALA A 90 -7.82 -32.82 -0.08
C ALA A 90 -8.02 -31.40 0.46
N VAL A 91 -7.20 -30.47 -0.01
CA VAL A 91 -7.34 -29.03 0.24
C VAL A 91 -7.56 -28.27 -1.07
N PRO A 92 -8.41 -27.23 -1.09
CA PRO A 92 -8.60 -26.42 -2.28
C PRO A 92 -7.29 -25.67 -2.58
N SER A 93 -6.87 -25.71 -3.83
CA SER A 93 -5.56 -25.20 -4.28
C SER A 93 -5.61 -24.46 -5.62
N LYS A 94 -6.71 -24.59 -6.38
CA LYS A 94 -6.89 -23.90 -7.66
C LYS A 94 -7.67 -22.60 -7.48
N PHE A 95 -7.00 -21.48 -7.65
CA PHE A 95 -7.61 -20.14 -7.62
C PHE A 95 -7.11 -19.29 -8.81
N PRO A 96 -7.63 -19.52 -10.04
CA PRO A 96 -6.99 -19.08 -11.28
C PRO A 96 -7.03 -17.56 -11.59
N SER A 97 -7.44 -16.69 -10.65
CA SER A 97 -7.43 -15.24 -10.90
C SER A 97 -7.52 -14.44 -9.61
N PHE A 98 -6.60 -14.70 -8.70
CA PHE A 98 -6.25 -13.73 -7.69
C PHE A 98 -4.83 -13.24 -8.03
N PRO A 99 -4.61 -11.96 -8.37
CA PRO A 99 -3.33 -11.39 -7.99
C PRO A 99 -3.22 -11.69 -6.50
N ARG A 100 -2.21 -12.46 -6.13
CA ARG A 100 -1.86 -12.70 -4.74
C ARG A 100 -1.50 -11.34 -4.14
N ILE A 101 -2.50 -10.54 -3.79
CA ILE A 101 -2.43 -9.79 -2.56
C ILE A 101 -2.62 -10.89 -1.53
N GLN A 102 -1.57 -11.68 -1.30
CA GLN A 102 -1.37 -12.20 0.03
C GLN A 102 -1.56 -10.96 0.87
N SER A 103 -2.52 -10.99 1.79
CA SER A 103 -2.38 -10.26 3.02
C SER A 103 -1.01 -10.70 3.54
N SER A 104 0.07 -10.04 3.12
CA SER A 104 1.31 -10.10 3.84
C SER A 104 0.84 -9.62 5.19
N ARG A 105 0.73 -10.54 6.16
CA ARG A 105 1.04 -10.12 7.52
C ARG A 105 2.31 -9.33 7.34
N GLU A 106 2.26 -8.02 7.54
CA GLU A 106 3.41 -7.16 7.35
C GLU A 106 4.53 -7.83 8.14
N PHE A 107 5.45 -8.50 7.45
CA PHE A 107 6.50 -9.25 8.11
C PHE A 107 7.48 -8.20 8.60
N LYS A 108 7.25 -7.78 9.85
CA LYS A 108 7.97 -6.74 10.54
C LYS A 108 8.72 -7.41 11.67
N GLU A 109 10.00 -7.64 11.44
CA GLU A 109 10.91 -8.20 12.42
C GLU A 109 11.98 -7.19 12.78
N VAL A 110 12.50 -7.30 14.00
CA VAL A 110 13.57 -6.44 14.49
C VAL A 110 14.90 -7.17 14.34
N ALA A 111 15.74 -6.71 13.40
CA ALA A 111 17.06 -7.29 13.18
C ALA A 111 18.10 -6.84 14.23
N HIS A 112 17.94 -5.64 14.79
CA HIS A 112 18.92 -5.05 15.70
C HIS A 112 18.32 -3.90 16.52
N ILE A 113 18.61 -3.84 17.83
CA ILE A 113 18.26 -2.72 18.71
C ILE A 113 19.54 -2.23 19.37
N VAL A 114 19.83 -0.93 19.24
CA VAL A 114 21.02 -0.32 19.84
C VAL A 114 20.60 0.87 20.69
N PRO A 115 21.00 0.93 21.95
CA PRO A 115 20.86 2.14 22.74
C PRO A 115 21.83 3.19 22.22
N VAL A 116 21.32 4.35 21.80
CA VAL A 116 22.16 5.41 21.24
C VAL A 116 21.94 6.70 22.03
N HIS A 117 23.03 7.26 22.56
CA HIS A 117 23.01 8.58 23.21
C HIS A 117 23.23 9.72 22.20
N ARG A 118 24.08 9.50 21.19
CA ARG A 118 24.25 10.39 20.02
C ARG A 118 24.47 9.53 18.79
N LEU A 119 23.60 9.69 17.79
CA LEU A 119 23.69 8.96 16.53
C LEU A 119 24.50 9.80 15.55
N ASP A 120 25.71 9.36 15.24
CA ASP A 120 26.51 9.93 14.16
C ASP A 120 26.34 9.11 12.86
N ALA A 121 26.69 9.73 11.73
CA ALA A 121 26.50 9.13 10.41
C ALA A 121 27.44 7.95 10.14
N GLU A 122 28.63 7.95 10.75
CA GLU A 122 29.65 6.92 10.54
C GLU A 122 29.28 5.63 11.27
N PHE A 123 28.87 5.76 12.53
CA PHE A 123 28.31 4.72 13.37
C PHE A 123 27.07 4.12 12.72
N LEU A 124 26.13 4.96 12.25
CA LEU A 124 24.94 4.48 11.57
C LEU A 124 25.28 3.72 10.28
N HIS A 125 26.20 4.23 9.47
CA HIS A 125 26.66 3.54 8.26
C HIS A 125 27.24 2.16 8.60
N LYS A 126 28.14 2.08 9.59
CA LYS A 126 28.76 0.83 10.03
C LYS A 126 27.71 -0.18 10.52
N MET A 127 26.73 0.29 11.30
CA MET A 127 25.63 -0.54 11.77
C MET A 127 24.78 -1.06 10.61
N LEU A 128 24.35 -0.18 9.68
CA LEU A 128 23.57 -0.57 8.51
C LEU A 128 24.31 -1.60 7.66
N LYS A 129 25.60 -1.37 7.37
CA LYS A 129 26.43 -2.31 6.61
C LYS A 129 26.49 -3.68 7.28
N ASN A 130 26.68 -3.73 8.60
CA ASN A 130 26.73 -4.99 9.35
C ASN A 130 25.39 -5.73 9.30
N VAL A 131 24.27 -5.03 9.48
CA VAL A 131 22.92 -5.62 9.42
C VAL A 131 22.63 -6.15 8.01
N ILE A 132 22.89 -5.36 6.96
CA ILE A 132 22.66 -5.78 5.57
C ILE A 132 23.47 -7.04 5.24
N CYS A 133 24.77 -7.03 5.54
CA CYS A 133 25.63 -8.19 5.30
C CYS A 133 25.25 -9.40 6.16
N GLY A 134 24.78 -9.19 7.40
CA GLY A 134 24.30 -10.25 8.28
C GLY A 134 23.04 -10.92 7.73
N LEU A 135 22.07 -10.12 7.25
CA LEU A 135 20.84 -10.62 6.65
C LEU A 135 21.11 -11.41 5.36
N GLU A 136 22.00 -10.95 4.50
CA GLU A 136 22.40 -11.66 3.27
C GLU A 136 23.09 -12.99 3.57
N LYS A 137 23.95 -13.05 4.60
CA LYS A 137 24.56 -14.31 5.04
C LYS A 137 23.56 -15.35 5.53
N ILE A 138 22.45 -14.92 6.12
CA ILE A 138 21.36 -15.80 6.57
C ILE A 138 20.52 -16.31 5.38
N GLY A 139 20.62 -15.65 4.22
CA GLY A 139 19.87 -16.00 3.00
C GLY A 139 18.74 -15.03 2.65
N TYR A 140 18.62 -13.90 3.36
CA TYR A 140 17.69 -12.83 2.97
C TYR A 140 18.28 -11.98 1.85
N ARG A 141 17.42 -11.43 1.00
CA ARG A 141 17.85 -10.50 -0.06
C ARG A 141 17.44 -9.07 0.29
N VAL A 142 18.41 -8.23 0.63
CA VAL A 142 18.17 -6.82 0.96
C VAL A 142 18.18 -5.99 -0.32
N VAL A 143 17.08 -5.28 -0.56
CA VAL A 143 16.88 -4.48 -1.80
C VAL A 143 16.92 -2.98 -1.50
N CYS A 144 16.36 -2.56 -0.37
CA CYS A 144 16.24 -1.15 -0.04
C CYS A 144 16.41 -0.87 1.45
N VAL A 145 16.83 0.35 1.75
CA VAL A 145 16.80 0.97 3.08
C VAL A 145 15.73 2.06 3.06
N VAL A 146 14.75 1.96 3.95
CA VAL A 146 13.71 2.98 4.12
C VAL A 146 13.99 3.74 5.42
N SER A 147 14.09 5.06 5.35
CA SER A 147 14.22 5.89 6.57
C SER A 147 13.59 7.27 6.41
N ASP A 148 13.58 8.05 7.49
CA ASP A 148 13.13 9.44 7.43
C ASP A 148 14.14 10.33 6.65
N ASN A 149 13.73 11.56 6.36
CA ASN A 149 14.60 12.54 5.70
C ASN A 149 15.53 13.29 6.67
N ASN A 150 16.10 12.61 7.66
CA ASN A 150 17.09 13.20 8.57
C ASN A 150 18.46 13.34 7.87
N SER A 151 19.18 14.44 8.15
CA SER A 151 20.53 14.67 7.60
C SER A 151 21.53 13.59 7.98
N VAL A 152 21.42 13.01 9.19
CA VAL A 152 22.27 11.90 9.64
C VAL A 152 22.06 10.66 8.77
N ASN A 153 20.80 10.33 8.45
CA ASN A 153 20.45 9.20 7.61
C ASN A 153 20.97 9.37 6.18
N ARG A 154 20.77 10.55 5.58
CA ARG A 154 21.32 10.86 4.25
C ARG A 154 22.85 10.77 4.23
N LYS A 155 23.52 11.30 5.26
CA LYS A 155 24.97 11.25 5.36
C LYS A 155 25.48 9.82 5.54
N ALA A 156 24.83 9.00 6.37
CA ALA A 156 25.17 7.59 6.53
C ALA A 156 25.02 6.79 5.23
N MET A 157 23.97 7.08 4.44
CA MET A 157 23.79 6.46 3.13
C MET A 157 24.84 6.90 2.11
N SER A 158 25.26 8.17 2.14
CA SER A 158 26.32 8.67 1.25
C SER A 158 27.67 7.96 1.44
N HIS A 159 27.91 7.33 2.59
CA HIS A 159 29.12 6.56 2.86
C HIS A 159 29.14 5.18 2.19
N PHE A 160 28.05 4.73 1.52
CA PHE A 160 28.08 3.56 0.65
C PHE A 160 28.74 3.82 -0.71
N GLU A 161 29.05 5.09 -1.04
CA GLU A 161 29.84 5.47 -2.19
C GLU A 161 31.18 6.10 -1.76
N SER A 162 32.19 5.99 -2.62
CA SER A 162 33.50 6.63 -2.43
C SER A 162 33.46 8.15 -2.58
N THR A 163 32.40 8.70 -3.18
CA THR A 163 32.15 10.14 -3.27
C THR A 163 30.78 10.44 -2.68
N PRO A 164 30.66 11.39 -1.72
CA PRO A 164 29.37 11.73 -1.14
C PRO A 164 28.43 12.28 -2.22
N SER A 165 27.42 11.51 -2.59
CA SER A 165 26.40 11.93 -3.53
C SER A 165 25.00 11.80 -2.91
N ASN A 166 24.12 12.76 -3.23
CA ASN A 166 22.70 12.71 -2.87
C ASN A 166 21.92 11.86 -3.90
N ARG A 167 22.35 10.61 -4.08
CA ARG A 167 21.68 9.64 -4.95
C ARG A 167 20.64 8.83 -4.18
N ILE A 168 19.73 8.21 -4.94
CA ILE A 168 18.70 7.30 -4.43
C ILE A 168 19.17 5.84 -4.57
N VAL A 169 20.26 5.61 -5.33
CA VAL A 169 20.80 4.28 -5.63
C VAL A 169 22.27 4.25 -5.23
N TYR A 170 22.63 3.24 -4.46
CA TYR A 170 23.97 3.01 -3.92
C TYR A 170 24.47 1.61 -4.30
N GLN A 171 25.78 1.37 -4.18
CA GLN A 171 26.35 0.03 -4.36
C GLN A 171 26.00 -0.87 -3.17
N HIS A 172 25.56 -2.09 -3.44
CA HIS A 172 25.17 -3.01 -2.39
C HIS A 172 26.40 -3.61 -1.68
N PRO A 173 26.46 -3.57 -0.32
CA PRO A 173 27.67 -3.90 0.43
C PRO A 173 28.08 -5.38 0.39
N SER A 174 27.14 -6.28 0.08
CA SER A 174 27.44 -7.72 -0.05
C SER A 174 27.62 -8.19 -1.50
N ASP A 175 27.19 -7.39 -2.49
CA ASP A 175 27.26 -7.73 -3.90
C ASP A 175 27.33 -6.43 -4.73
N PRO A 176 28.53 -6.00 -5.14
CA PRO A 176 28.71 -4.73 -5.86
C PRO A 176 27.96 -4.64 -7.19
N ALA A 177 27.54 -5.77 -7.79
CA ALA A 177 26.76 -5.77 -9.03
C ALA A 177 25.29 -5.42 -8.80
N ARG A 178 24.82 -5.40 -7.55
CA ARG A 178 23.43 -5.09 -7.20
C ARG A 178 23.26 -3.66 -6.71
N PRO A 179 22.16 -2.99 -7.09
CA PRO A 179 21.79 -1.72 -6.50
C PRO A 179 21.20 -1.92 -5.09
N LEU A 180 21.55 -1.00 -4.19
CA LEU A 180 20.88 -0.77 -2.92
C LEU A 180 20.08 0.53 -3.01
N PHE A 181 18.76 0.45 -2.94
CA PHE A 181 17.90 1.62 -3.03
C PHE A 181 17.74 2.30 -1.67
N PHE A 182 17.82 3.62 -1.64
CA PHE A 182 17.51 4.43 -0.47
C PHE A 182 16.19 5.15 -0.67
N VAL A 183 15.17 4.76 0.10
CA VAL A 183 13.83 5.32 -0.03
C VAL A 183 13.54 6.17 1.20
N ILE A 184 13.18 7.42 0.97
CA ILE A 184 12.65 8.27 2.04
C ILE A 184 11.21 7.86 2.28
N ASP A 185 10.84 7.65 3.54
CA ASP A 185 9.47 7.30 3.91
C ASP A 185 8.49 8.36 3.36
N PRO A 186 7.55 7.96 2.46
CA PRO A 186 6.60 8.89 1.85
C PRO A 186 5.75 9.62 2.88
N VAL A 187 5.46 8.99 4.02
CA VAL A 187 4.73 9.60 5.12
C VAL A 187 5.46 10.82 5.69
N HIS A 188 6.80 10.75 5.76
CA HIS A 188 7.61 11.88 6.21
C HIS A 188 7.68 12.98 5.15
N ILE A 189 7.69 12.62 3.86
CA ILE A 189 7.62 13.61 2.76
C ILE A 189 6.31 14.40 2.84
N LEU A 190 5.18 13.72 3.00
CA LEU A 190 3.87 14.37 3.14
C LEU A 190 3.81 15.31 4.36
N LYS A 191 4.37 14.86 5.49
CA LYS A 191 4.54 15.70 6.69
C LYS A 191 5.36 16.96 6.41
N CYS A 192 6.48 16.82 5.70
CA CYS A 192 7.32 17.95 5.31
C CYS A 192 6.57 18.93 4.40
N ILE A 193 5.85 18.43 3.39
CA ILE A 193 5.05 19.26 2.48
C ILE A 193 3.97 20.02 3.25
N ARG A 194 3.18 19.34 4.10
CA ARG A 194 2.16 19.98 4.93
C ARG A 194 2.76 21.05 5.82
N ASN A 195 3.85 20.73 6.54
CA ASN A 195 4.48 21.69 7.45
C ASN A 195 5.07 22.88 6.71
N ASN A 196 5.66 22.66 5.53
CA ASN A 196 6.14 23.74 4.68
C ASN A 196 4.99 24.64 4.26
N TRP A 197 3.88 24.06 3.78
CA TRP A 197 2.68 24.80 3.37
C TRP A 197 2.10 25.63 4.51
N ILE A 198 1.87 25.04 5.69
CA ILE A 198 1.30 25.74 6.87
C ILE A 198 2.18 26.92 7.33
N ASN A 199 3.50 26.81 7.16
CA ASN A 199 4.45 27.83 7.60
C ASN A 199 4.80 28.86 6.49
N GLN A 200 4.12 28.84 5.34
CA GLN A 200 4.28 29.87 4.32
C GLN A 200 3.90 31.24 4.89
N LYS A 201 4.74 32.24 4.64
CA LYS A 201 4.58 33.62 5.14
C LYS A 201 3.95 34.57 4.12
N ASN A 202 3.57 34.05 2.96
CA ASN A 202 2.96 34.83 1.90
C ASN A 202 1.45 35.02 2.15
N ASP A 203 0.85 35.90 1.36
CA ASP A 203 -0.59 36.14 1.42
C ASP A 203 -1.37 34.84 1.22
N GLN A 204 -2.39 34.64 2.07
CA GLN A 204 -3.28 33.46 2.00
C GLN A 204 -2.58 32.10 2.21
N VAL A 205 -1.31 32.08 2.67
CA VAL A 205 -0.54 30.86 2.96
C VAL A 205 -0.53 29.94 1.74
N CYS A 206 -0.03 30.48 0.63
CA CYS A 206 0.00 29.86 -0.68
C CYS A 206 1.22 28.96 -0.89
N PHE A 207 1.00 27.79 -1.48
CA PHE A 207 2.02 26.88 -2.00
C PHE A 207 1.99 26.91 -3.52
N TYR A 208 3.14 27.17 -4.16
CA TYR A 208 3.27 27.27 -5.61
C TYR A 208 3.88 25.98 -6.16
N PHE A 209 3.31 25.46 -7.25
CA PHE A 209 3.79 24.22 -7.86
C PHE A 209 3.57 24.24 -9.38
N PRO A 210 4.44 23.59 -10.16
CA PRO A 210 4.27 23.50 -11.61
C PRO A 210 3.06 22.61 -11.95
N GLU A 211 2.38 22.93 -13.04
CA GLU A 211 1.32 22.08 -13.56
C GLU A 211 1.89 20.71 -13.98
N MET A 212 1.41 19.64 -13.36
CA MET A 212 1.96 18.28 -13.55
C MET A 212 1.52 17.61 -14.86
N GLN A 213 0.62 18.23 -15.63
CA GLN A 213 0.17 17.79 -16.95
C GLN A 213 0.65 18.81 -17.98
N THR A 214 1.85 18.61 -18.51
CA THR A 214 2.39 19.41 -19.61
C THR A 214 2.48 18.53 -20.85
N ASP A 215 1.67 18.82 -21.86
CA ASP A 215 2.06 18.51 -23.23
C ASP A 215 3.31 19.35 -23.54
N ALA A 216 4.31 18.73 -24.15
CA ALA A 216 5.68 19.23 -24.30
C ALA A 216 5.86 20.59 -25.02
N ALA A 217 4.78 21.27 -25.39
CA ALA A 217 4.76 22.51 -26.16
C ALA A 217 4.22 23.74 -25.39
N GLN A 218 3.81 23.63 -24.13
CA GLN A 218 3.30 24.77 -23.36
C GLN A 218 4.28 25.23 -22.27
N SER A 219 4.47 26.55 -22.19
CA SER A 219 5.26 27.24 -21.17
C SER A 219 4.86 26.76 -19.76
N GLU A 220 5.84 26.46 -18.90
CA GLU A 220 5.62 25.96 -17.53
C GLU A 220 4.65 26.87 -16.76
N ARG A 221 3.39 26.45 -16.66
CA ARG A 221 2.37 27.17 -15.92
C ARG A 221 2.49 26.82 -14.45
N MET A 222 2.67 27.84 -13.61
CA MET A 222 2.69 27.66 -12.17
C MET A 222 1.28 27.77 -11.60
N GLN A 223 0.86 26.79 -10.80
CA GLN A 223 -0.39 26.77 -10.05
C GLN A 223 -0.15 27.19 -8.60
N THR A 224 -1.24 27.51 -7.89
CA THR A 224 -1.18 27.99 -6.51
C THR A 224 -2.23 27.29 -5.67
N ALA A 225 -1.87 26.78 -4.50
CA ALA A 225 -2.80 26.24 -3.53
C ALA A 225 -2.77 27.09 -2.25
N SER A 226 -3.90 27.68 -1.88
CA SER A 226 -4.03 28.53 -0.68
C SER A 226 -4.51 27.71 0.51
N PHE A 227 -3.79 27.77 1.63
CA PHE A 227 -4.19 27.09 2.86
C PHE A 227 -5.34 27.81 3.58
N SER A 228 -5.40 29.15 3.47
CA SER A 228 -6.53 29.93 4.02
C SER A 228 -7.86 29.56 3.36
N THR A 229 -7.87 29.29 2.05
CA THR A 229 -9.07 28.83 1.34
C THR A 229 -9.64 27.54 1.95
N ILE A 230 -8.76 26.61 2.38
CA ILE A 230 -9.15 25.37 3.05
C ILE A 230 -9.72 25.66 4.45
N ARG A 231 -9.15 26.62 5.18
CA ARG A 231 -9.67 27.07 6.48
C ARG A 231 -11.05 27.71 6.37
N ASP A 232 -11.24 28.55 5.36
CA ASP A 232 -12.50 29.23 5.09
C ASP A 232 -13.60 28.24 4.70
N LEU A 233 -13.26 27.22 3.90
CA LEU A 233 -14.16 26.12 3.57
C LEU A 233 -14.65 25.41 4.84
N HIS A 234 -13.73 25.00 5.71
CA HIS A 234 -14.10 24.35 6.97
C HIS A 234 -14.95 25.25 7.87
N SER A 235 -14.69 26.56 7.89
CA SER A 235 -15.52 27.51 8.64
C SER A 235 -16.92 27.66 8.04
N LYS A 236 -17.09 27.57 6.73
CA LYS A 236 -18.40 27.67 6.06
C LYS A 236 -19.23 26.40 6.21
N GLU A 237 -18.57 25.26 6.33
CA GLU A 237 -19.22 23.94 6.46
C GLU A 237 -19.41 23.49 7.92
N CYS A 238 -18.92 24.24 8.92
CA CYS A 238 -18.91 23.76 10.30
C CYS A 238 -20.32 23.41 10.81
N ASP A 239 -21.31 24.19 10.41
CA ASP A 239 -22.71 24.09 10.83
C ASP A 239 -23.61 23.41 9.78
N GLN A 240 -23.03 22.89 8.70
CA GLN A 240 -23.77 22.19 7.65
C GLN A 240 -23.85 20.69 7.95
N LEU A 241 -25.03 20.10 7.70
CA LEU A 241 -25.26 18.65 7.83
C LEU A 241 -24.51 17.85 6.75
N LEU A 242 -24.39 18.41 5.55
CA LEU A 242 -23.61 17.84 4.44
C LEU A 242 -22.31 18.64 4.31
N LYS A 243 -21.19 17.99 4.62
CA LYS A 243 -19.86 18.59 4.49
C LYS A 243 -19.18 17.95 3.30
N TYR A 244 -18.73 18.77 2.34
CA TYR A 244 -17.81 18.27 1.34
C TYR A 244 -16.54 17.87 2.07
N GLY A 245 -16.04 18.76 2.96
CA GLY A 245 -14.92 18.71 3.89
C GLY A 245 -14.92 17.65 5.00
N TYR A 246 -15.67 16.54 4.91
CA TYR A 246 -15.93 15.65 6.07
C TYR A 246 -14.68 15.07 6.77
N GLY A 247 -13.55 14.96 6.05
CA GLY A 247 -12.27 14.52 6.61
C GLY A 247 -11.40 15.63 7.22
N LEU A 248 -11.73 16.90 6.98
CA LEU A 248 -10.98 18.05 7.48
C LEU A 248 -11.44 18.34 8.92
N SER A 249 -10.58 18.04 9.88
CA SER A 249 -10.80 18.43 11.27
C SER A 249 -10.10 19.75 11.59
N ARG A 250 -10.60 20.47 12.61
CA ARG A 250 -9.90 21.65 13.15
C ARG A 250 -8.43 21.37 13.50
N LYS A 251 -8.13 20.15 13.97
CA LYS A 251 -6.77 19.68 14.30
C LYS A 251 -5.88 19.53 13.07
N ALA A 252 -6.44 19.20 11.91
CA ALA A 252 -5.69 19.16 10.66
C ALA A 252 -5.32 20.58 10.18
N LEU A 253 -6.22 21.56 10.38
CA LEU A 253 -6.05 22.94 9.90
C LEU A 253 -5.21 23.83 10.84
N TYR A 254 -5.24 23.52 12.13
CA TYR A 254 -4.52 24.22 13.19
C TYR A 254 -3.76 23.22 14.07
N PRO A 255 -2.79 22.47 13.52
CA PRO A 255 -2.12 21.42 14.26
C PRO A 255 -1.14 22.00 15.30
N SER A 256 -1.26 21.54 16.53
CA SER A 256 -0.22 21.71 17.56
C SER A 256 1.07 20.97 17.20
N ASN A 257 2.15 21.22 17.93
CA ASN A 257 3.43 20.54 17.71
C ASN A 257 3.32 19.00 17.80
N ILE A 258 2.45 18.50 18.67
CA ILE A 258 2.18 17.06 18.81
C ILE A 258 1.39 16.55 17.60
N GLU A 259 0.35 17.27 17.18
CA GLU A 259 -0.50 16.88 16.07
C GLU A 259 0.22 16.93 14.72
N ARG A 260 1.27 17.76 14.59
CA ARG A 260 2.16 17.76 13.43
C ARG A 260 2.90 16.42 13.23
N GLN A 261 2.98 15.56 14.24
CA GLN A 261 3.57 14.23 14.10
C GLN A 261 2.55 13.18 13.64
N ASN A 262 1.25 13.49 13.65
CA ASN A 262 0.19 12.55 13.35
C ASN A 262 -0.08 12.44 11.84
N VAL A 263 0.37 11.32 11.28
CA VAL A 263 0.28 10.95 9.86
C VAL A 263 -1.16 10.91 9.34
N LYS A 264 -2.14 10.56 10.18
CA LYS A 264 -3.54 10.52 9.75
C LYS A 264 -4.05 11.90 9.36
N LEU A 265 -3.59 12.95 10.04
CA LEU A 265 -3.97 14.34 9.74
C LEU A 265 -3.33 14.83 8.44
N ASP A 266 -2.11 14.38 8.12
CA ASP A 266 -1.44 14.68 6.84
C ASP A 266 -2.16 14.09 5.64
N LEU A 267 -2.53 12.81 5.74
CA LEU A 267 -3.24 12.10 4.68
C LEU A 267 -4.61 12.73 4.39
N LEU A 268 -5.30 13.22 5.42
CA LEU A 268 -6.60 13.89 5.26
C LEU A 268 -6.50 15.22 4.51
N LEU A 269 -5.40 15.95 4.66
CA LEU A 269 -5.14 17.21 3.94
C LEU A 269 -4.67 16.97 2.49
N LEU A 270 -3.92 15.90 2.25
CA LEU A 270 -3.24 15.65 0.97
C LEU A 270 -3.93 14.61 0.09
N LEU A 271 -5.01 13.96 0.56
CA LEU A 271 -5.77 13.00 -0.23
C LEU A 271 -6.30 13.68 -1.51
N LEU A 272 -5.67 13.34 -2.63
CA LEU A 272 -5.93 13.80 -3.99
C LEU A 272 -7.40 13.72 -4.45
N LYS A 273 -8.26 13.02 -3.71
CA LYS A 273 -9.71 12.98 -3.92
C LYS A 273 -10.34 14.38 -3.94
N TRP A 274 -9.77 15.34 -3.19
CA TRP A 274 -10.25 16.71 -3.17
C TRP A 274 -9.93 17.46 -4.47
N LEU A 275 -8.71 17.35 -4.98
CA LEU A 275 -8.27 18.15 -6.12
C LEU A 275 -8.98 17.78 -7.43
N ASP A 276 -9.30 16.49 -7.64
CA ASP A 276 -9.96 16.01 -8.86
C ASP A 276 -11.47 16.34 -8.87
N GLU A 277 -12.14 16.34 -7.70
CA GLU A 277 -13.49 16.87 -7.56
C GLU A 277 -13.54 18.40 -7.66
N TRP A 278 -12.48 19.10 -7.25
CA TRP A 278 -12.37 20.56 -7.32
C TRP A 278 -12.10 21.07 -8.74
N LYS A 279 -11.34 20.32 -9.56
CA LYS A 279 -11.11 20.64 -10.98
C LYS A 279 -12.39 20.49 -11.81
N ASN A 280 -13.26 19.54 -11.47
CA ASN A 280 -14.44 19.17 -12.27
C ASN A 280 -15.72 19.97 -11.97
N LYS A 281 -15.80 20.75 -10.87
CA LYS A 281 -17.05 21.42 -10.46
C LYS A 281 -17.08 22.94 -10.59
N GLY A 282 -16.02 23.59 -11.07
CA GLY A 282 -16.02 25.05 -11.31
C GLY A 282 -16.25 25.93 -10.06
N CYS A 283 -16.25 25.35 -8.87
CA CYS A 283 -16.53 26.04 -7.62
C CYS A 283 -15.24 26.60 -7.01
N ILE A 284 -14.64 27.60 -7.66
CA ILE A 284 -13.85 28.71 -7.08
C ILE A 284 -13.45 29.62 -8.25
N CYS A 285 -13.89 30.87 -8.21
CA CYS A 285 -13.25 31.94 -8.98
C CYS A 285 -11.88 32.19 -8.36
N TRP A 286 -10.82 31.87 -9.09
CA TRP A 286 -9.49 32.40 -8.79
C TRP A 286 -9.60 33.93 -8.77
N PRO A 287 -8.96 34.65 -7.84
CA PRO A 287 -8.85 36.09 -7.98
C PRO A 287 -8.13 36.34 -9.30
N THR A 288 -8.88 36.78 -10.30
CA THR A 288 -8.32 37.35 -11.52
C THR A 288 -7.45 38.52 -11.11
N LYS A 289 -6.24 38.57 -11.65
CA LYS A 289 -5.31 39.70 -11.52
C LYS A 289 -6.04 41.02 -11.80
N SER A 290 -6.47 41.73 -10.76
CA SER A 290 -6.93 43.11 -10.92
C SER A 290 -6.52 44.05 -9.79
N HIS A 291 -5.71 43.63 -8.81
CA HIS A 291 -5.13 44.53 -7.81
C HIS A 291 -3.73 44.11 -7.38
N LEU A 292 -2.78 44.13 -8.31
CA LEU A 292 -1.35 44.30 -8.00
C LEU A 292 -0.78 45.30 -9.00
N THR A 293 -1.01 46.58 -8.73
CA THR A 293 -0.23 47.66 -9.33
C THR A 293 1.23 47.49 -8.91
N SER A 294 2.06 47.16 -9.90
CA SER A 294 3.47 47.54 -10.03
C SER A 294 4.27 47.72 -8.74
N THR A 295 4.98 46.68 -8.33
CA THR A 295 6.33 46.85 -7.76
C THR A 295 7.28 45.94 -8.54
N PRO A 296 8.39 46.47 -9.09
CA PRO A 296 9.28 45.69 -9.92
C PRO A 296 10.02 44.66 -9.05
N VAL A 297 10.04 43.44 -9.56
CA VAL A 297 10.85 42.32 -9.06
C VAL A 297 12.31 42.78 -9.02
N ARG A 298 12.85 43.00 -7.81
CA ARG A 298 14.30 43.03 -7.63
C ARG A 298 14.81 41.61 -7.88
N THR A 299 15.45 41.44 -9.03
CA THR A 299 16.48 40.42 -9.28
C THR A 299 17.42 40.37 -8.09
N VAL A 300 17.34 39.32 -7.28
CA VAL A 300 18.46 38.92 -6.42
C VAL A 300 19.35 38.05 -7.28
N THR A 301 20.33 38.72 -7.86
CA THR A 301 21.53 38.16 -8.47
C THR A 301 22.20 37.14 -7.55
N GLN A 302 22.72 36.08 -8.18
CA GLN A 302 23.81 35.26 -7.67
C GLN A 302 24.87 36.14 -6.99
N ALA A 303 25.31 35.73 -5.79
CA ALA A 303 26.61 36.07 -5.26
C ALA A 303 27.20 34.82 -4.61
N ASN A 304 28.39 34.48 -5.09
CA ASN A 304 29.25 33.36 -4.72
C ASN A 304 29.80 33.47 -3.29
N GLN A 305 30.34 32.33 -2.81
CA GLN A 305 31.50 32.19 -1.91
C GLN A 305 31.37 32.66 -0.45
N CYS A 306 31.23 31.71 0.48
CA CYS A 306 32.30 31.11 1.30
C CYS A 306 31.71 29.98 2.16
#